data_AF-A0A2B7XU00-F1
#
_entry.id   AF-A0A2B7XU00-F1
#
_cell.length_a   1.000
_cell.length_b   1.000
_cell.length_c   1.000
_cell.angle_alpha   90.00
_cell.angle_beta   90.00
_cell.angle_gamma   90.00
#
_symmetry.space_group_name_H-M   'P 1'
#
loop_
_entity.id
_entity.type
_entity.pdbx_description
1 polymer ?
#
loop_
_entity_poly.entity_id
_entity_poly.type
_entity_poly.pdbx_seq_one_letter_code
_entity_poly.pdbx_strand_id
1 'polypeptide(L)'
;MDLSRYPREILTLIIEYLVLTIGIYKAVQLRLVNKTFDYEIMFAIFTRGVIDLHDPATPYLFNSLPPPLKGRVFLSKYEFKMQREDGIFSAVASVNQKLDELTQPSEEQQHAQHLQIAEAAGGIHSLWDKSYGQCMNQFFDEESLDALDLLGGAIVIGNLPLVQALLEPVLRFPWGGVDNLSQYFGRPLQLAAAWGHLEIVQYLLDHGASPYWRICIDSTSVKWPENRRKLENMPHTYRCTAGTALEAAALGGHEEIVRLLLQPEHCLPVSTLEYAEAYIAAARGGSVASIKLLLQAAGTTIGDLDGVRDDMLAQAVRHNQQAVAVYLLDHGTDVNAWSGCGIIRIAAQQGRAQMARFLIDRGAEIDDRLSIRRPIVVAARGGHQGVVDVLLEYGASLNDAFLGAAVTQPHLLGYLLQKGVDVHAKRSETDKHTTIGRLALLQAIQHKNPRVIKTLFDAFDAGVPLNFDGGEPMDDAVYFAKSGLAHWIVEFLLSLGVEDREVRLEDIW
;
A
#
# COMPACT_ATOMS: atom_id res chain seq x y z
N MET A 1 4.49 15.92 -20.82
CA MET A 1 4.63 17.35 -20.46
C MET A 1 5.66 17.42 -19.35
N ASP A 2 6.73 18.20 -19.48
CA ASP A 2 7.75 18.34 -18.43
C ASP A 2 7.22 19.31 -17.36
N LEU A 3 6.55 18.75 -16.34
CA LEU A 3 5.87 19.50 -15.30
C LEU A 3 6.83 20.31 -14.41
N SER A 4 8.12 19.99 -14.46
CA SER A 4 9.17 20.66 -13.70
C SER A 4 9.46 22.09 -14.18
N ARG A 5 8.97 22.46 -15.38
CA ARG A 5 9.16 23.78 -16.00
C ARG A 5 8.08 24.81 -15.66
N TYR A 6 6.99 24.39 -15.01
CA TYR A 6 5.93 25.31 -14.61
C TYR A 6 6.22 25.93 -13.23
N PRO A 7 5.84 27.20 -13.01
CA PRO A 7 5.82 27.79 -11.67
C PRO A 7 4.99 26.90 -10.74
N ARG A 8 5.49 26.69 -9.52
CA ARG A 8 4.95 25.72 -8.57
C ARG A 8 3.47 26.00 -8.28
N GLU A 9 3.08 27.27 -8.19
CA GLU A 9 1.71 27.71 -7.94
C GLU A 9 0.73 27.27 -9.03
N ILE A 10 1.16 27.27 -10.30
CA ILE A 10 0.34 26.83 -11.43
C ILE A 10 0.19 25.31 -11.41
N LEU A 11 1.29 24.59 -11.14
CA LEU A 11 1.28 23.14 -11.01
C LEU A 11 0.36 22.68 -9.88
N THR A 12 0.42 23.36 -8.73
CA THR A 12 -0.45 23.11 -7.59
C THR A 12 -1.92 23.36 -7.92
N LEU A 13 -2.28 24.48 -8.58
CA LEU A 13 -3.69 24.74 -9.00
C LEU A 13 -4.22 23.67 -9.97
N ILE A 14 -3.37 23.20 -10.89
CA ILE A 14 -3.71 22.11 -11.81
C ILE A 14 -3.98 20.82 -11.03
N ILE A 15 -3.14 20.50 -10.04
CA ILE A 15 -3.28 19.32 -9.20
C ILE A 15 -4.54 19.40 -8.33
N GLU A 16 -4.85 20.56 -7.76
CA GLU A 16 -6.08 20.81 -6.99
C GLU A 16 -7.31 20.59 -7.86
N TYR A 17 -7.34 21.18 -9.06
CA TYR A 17 -8.42 20.94 -10.01
C TYR A 17 -8.51 19.46 -10.41
N LEU A 18 -7.37 18.80 -10.65
CA LEU A 18 -7.30 17.39 -11.01
C LEU A 18 -7.93 16.52 -9.91
N VAL A 19 -7.50 16.72 -8.67
CA VAL A 19 -8.00 16.08 -7.45
C VAL A 19 -9.51 16.23 -7.33
N LEU A 20 -10.03 17.46 -7.46
CA LEU A 20 -11.46 17.76 -7.41
C LEU A 20 -12.23 17.08 -8.57
N THR A 21 -11.59 16.92 -9.72
CA THR A 21 -12.22 16.39 -10.94
C THR A 21 -12.27 14.86 -11.01
N ILE A 22 -11.26 14.18 -10.46
CA ILE A 22 -11.14 12.71 -10.52
C ILE A 22 -11.44 12.02 -9.18
N GLY A 23 -11.55 12.79 -8.10
CA GLY A 23 -11.75 12.29 -6.75
C GLY A 23 -10.45 11.80 -6.09
N ILE A 24 -10.41 11.86 -4.75
CA ILE A 24 -9.22 11.58 -3.94
C ILE A 24 -8.60 10.21 -4.20
N TYR A 25 -9.43 9.18 -4.44
CA TYR A 25 -8.95 7.83 -4.70
C TYR A 25 -8.09 7.75 -5.96
N LYS A 26 -8.56 8.34 -7.07
CA LYS A 26 -7.81 8.34 -8.33
C LYS A 26 -6.60 9.25 -8.24
N ALA A 27 -6.72 10.40 -7.57
CA ALA A 27 -5.59 11.30 -7.36
C ALA A 27 -4.48 10.64 -6.52
N VAL A 28 -4.82 9.97 -5.42
CA VAL A 28 -3.83 9.25 -4.60
C VAL A 28 -3.16 8.11 -5.37
N GLN A 29 -3.87 7.43 -6.28
CA GLN A 29 -3.27 6.41 -7.15
C GLN A 29 -2.31 7.01 -8.20
N LEU A 30 -2.57 8.23 -8.68
CA LEU A 30 -1.68 8.95 -9.62
C LEU A 30 -0.35 9.39 -8.98
N ARG A 31 -0.20 9.30 -7.67
CA ARG A 31 1.09 9.52 -6.98
C ARG A 31 2.19 8.57 -7.44
N LEU A 32 1.83 7.39 -7.93
CA LEU A 32 2.79 6.39 -8.38
C LEU A 32 3.42 6.72 -9.75
N VAL A 33 3.00 7.81 -10.39
CA VAL A 33 3.44 8.21 -11.75
C VAL A 33 4.86 8.79 -11.73
N ASN A 34 5.16 9.73 -10.83
CA ASN A 34 6.53 10.19 -10.55
C ASN A 34 6.63 10.93 -9.20
N LYS A 35 7.85 11.11 -8.68
CA LYS A 35 8.12 11.74 -7.38
C LYS A 35 7.62 13.20 -7.26
N THR A 36 7.67 13.98 -8.32
CA THR A 36 7.20 15.38 -8.36
C THR A 36 5.67 15.45 -8.30
N PHE A 37 5.00 14.55 -9.01
CA PHE A 37 3.54 14.43 -9.04
C PHE A 37 2.99 13.91 -7.71
N ASP A 38 3.69 12.94 -7.10
CA ASP A 38 3.45 12.50 -5.72
C ASP A 38 3.52 13.68 -4.75
N TYR A 39 4.63 14.43 -4.78
CA TYR A 39 4.84 15.57 -3.90
C TYR A 39 3.73 16.63 -4.03
N GLU A 40 3.34 17.02 -5.24
CA GLU A 40 2.33 18.07 -5.46
C GLU A 40 0.90 17.60 -5.12
N ILE A 41 0.53 16.36 -5.42
CA ILE A 41 -0.75 15.79 -4.95
C ILE A 41 -0.78 15.78 -3.43
N MET A 42 0.31 15.38 -2.78
CA MET A 42 0.39 15.37 -1.33
C MET A 42 0.38 16.78 -0.72
N PHE A 43 1.02 17.76 -1.36
CA PHE A 43 0.98 19.15 -0.93
C PHE A 43 -0.44 19.74 -1.01
N ALA A 44 -1.14 19.51 -2.13
CA ALA A 44 -2.52 19.96 -2.32
C ALA A 44 -3.49 19.34 -1.30
N ILE A 45 -3.37 18.04 -1.03
CA ILE A 45 -4.25 17.32 -0.10
C ILE A 45 -4.01 17.76 1.36
N PHE A 46 -2.75 17.81 1.79
CA PHE A 46 -2.43 17.84 3.22
C PHE A 46 -1.96 19.20 3.74
N THR A 47 -1.35 20.03 2.90
CA THR A 47 -0.88 21.36 3.31
C THR A 47 -1.94 22.43 3.06
N ARG A 48 -2.68 22.34 1.95
CA ARG A 48 -3.73 23.31 1.61
C ARG A 48 -5.14 22.91 2.03
N GLY A 49 -5.33 21.69 2.53
CA GLY A 49 -6.63 21.23 3.06
C GLY A 49 -7.72 21.12 2.01
N VAL A 50 -7.37 20.86 0.75
CA VAL A 50 -8.32 20.80 -0.37
C VAL A 50 -9.26 19.59 -0.27
N ILE A 51 -8.96 18.61 0.60
CA ILE A 51 -9.81 17.45 0.81
C ILE A 51 -10.01 17.13 2.30
N ASP A 52 -11.24 16.76 2.65
CA ASP A 52 -11.63 16.27 3.97
C ASP A 52 -11.12 14.84 4.18
N LEU A 53 -10.27 14.63 5.19
CA LEU A 53 -9.76 13.30 5.57
C LEU A 53 -10.83 12.39 6.20
N HIS A 54 -11.96 12.99 6.59
CA HIS A 54 -13.14 12.32 7.11
C HIS A 54 -14.28 12.26 6.09
N ASP A 55 -13.99 12.51 4.81
CA ASP A 55 -14.98 12.41 3.73
C ASP A 55 -15.77 11.09 3.84
N PRO A 56 -17.10 11.15 4.07
CA PRO A 56 -17.96 9.97 4.18
C PRO A 56 -17.90 9.04 2.96
N ALA A 57 -17.47 9.54 1.80
CA ALA A 57 -17.24 8.76 0.58
C ALA A 57 -15.91 8.00 0.59
N THR A 58 -14.96 8.36 1.46
CA THR A 58 -13.68 7.65 1.65
C THR A 58 -13.35 7.39 3.12
N PRO A 59 -14.19 6.62 3.83
CA PRO A 59 -13.87 6.21 5.20
C PRO A 59 -12.54 5.41 5.16
N TYR A 60 -11.69 5.62 6.17
CA TYR A 60 -10.40 4.92 6.35
C TYR A 60 -9.23 5.35 5.44
N LEU A 61 -9.35 6.44 4.67
CA LEU A 61 -8.23 6.93 3.85
C LEU A 61 -6.97 7.18 4.69
N PHE A 62 -7.13 7.82 5.86
CA PHE A 62 -6.03 8.09 6.77
C PHE A 62 -5.25 6.83 7.17
N ASN A 63 -5.93 5.70 7.37
CA ASN A 63 -5.30 4.42 7.71
C ASN A 63 -4.44 3.86 6.57
N SER A 64 -4.77 4.21 5.33
CA SER A 64 -4.08 3.73 4.12
C SER A 64 -2.87 4.61 3.74
N LEU A 65 -2.66 5.74 4.43
CA LEU A 65 -1.51 6.60 4.18
C LEU A 65 -0.23 6.01 4.78
N PRO A 66 0.91 6.04 4.06
CA PRO A 66 2.18 5.61 4.63
C PRO A 66 2.68 6.61 5.70
N PRO A 67 3.54 6.18 6.64
CA PRO A 67 3.97 6.99 7.77
C PRO A 67 4.57 8.37 7.40
N PRO A 68 5.42 8.52 6.36
CA PRO A 68 5.93 9.84 5.95
C PRO A 68 4.83 10.85 5.62
N LEU A 69 3.74 10.35 5.04
CA LEU A 69 2.64 11.19 4.61
C LEU A 69 1.73 11.54 5.78
N LYS A 70 1.51 10.61 6.71
CA LYS A 70 0.87 10.89 8.00
C LYS A 70 1.65 11.96 8.79
N GLY A 71 2.98 11.85 8.86
CA GLY A 71 3.83 12.83 9.51
C GLY A 71 3.67 14.24 8.94
N ARG A 72 3.58 14.38 7.62
CA ARG A 72 3.29 15.68 6.98
C ARG A 72 1.91 16.23 7.33
N VAL A 73 0.90 15.39 7.47
CA VAL A 73 -0.44 15.81 7.98
C VAL A 73 -0.34 16.32 9.40
N PHE A 74 0.47 15.65 10.23
CA PHE A 74 0.62 16.00 11.64
C PHE A 74 1.26 17.37 11.80
N LEU A 75 2.30 17.65 11.01
CA LEU A 75 2.96 18.96 10.98
C LEU A 75 2.06 20.06 10.41
N SER A 76 1.31 19.80 9.33
CA SER A 76 0.44 20.85 8.77
C SER A 76 -0.71 21.19 9.72
N LYS A 77 -1.32 20.21 10.40
CA LYS A 77 -2.37 20.48 11.39
C LYS A 77 -1.85 21.22 12.63
N TYR A 78 -0.60 20.96 13.02
CA TYR A 78 0.09 21.69 14.09
C TYR A 78 0.22 23.19 13.78
N GLU A 79 0.60 23.56 12.55
CA GLU A 79 0.76 24.96 12.13
C GLU A 79 -0.56 25.75 12.11
N PHE A 80 -1.70 25.09 11.89
CA PHE A 80 -3.01 25.73 11.74
C PHE A 80 -3.91 25.74 12.99
N LYS A 81 -3.42 25.30 14.16
CA LYS A 81 -4.16 25.31 15.45
C LYS A 81 -5.56 24.66 15.41
N MET A 82 -5.82 23.70 14.50
CA MET A 82 -7.09 23.00 14.46
C MET A 82 -7.13 21.86 15.49
N GLN A 83 -7.98 22.05 16.51
CA GLN A 83 -8.49 21.09 17.51
C GLN A 83 -7.46 20.23 18.27
N ARG A 84 -7.32 20.55 19.57
CA ARG A 84 -6.51 19.87 20.61
C ARG A 84 -7.06 18.51 21.07
N GLU A 85 -7.96 17.87 20.33
CA GLU A 85 -8.68 16.69 20.85
C GLU A 85 -8.01 15.34 20.51
N ASP A 86 -6.96 15.33 19.69
CA ASP A 86 -6.22 14.10 19.36
C ASP A 86 -4.83 14.10 20.01
N GLY A 87 -4.58 13.16 20.91
CA GLY A 87 -3.38 13.09 21.75
C GLY A 87 -2.08 12.98 20.94
N ILE A 88 -2.12 12.40 19.74
CA ILE A 88 -0.94 12.24 18.88
C ILE A 88 -0.37 13.58 18.40
N PHE A 89 -1.22 14.57 18.10
CA PHE A 89 -0.75 15.89 17.69
C PHE A 89 -0.07 16.62 18.84
N SER A 90 -0.63 16.50 20.05
CA SER A 90 -0.08 17.10 21.26
C SER A 90 1.29 16.50 21.60
N ALA A 91 1.44 15.18 21.49
CA ALA A 91 2.70 14.52 21.77
C ALA A 91 3.80 14.88 20.77
N VAL A 92 3.51 14.86 19.46
CA VAL A 92 4.48 15.28 18.42
C VAL A 92 4.92 16.72 18.65
N ALA A 93 3.98 17.62 18.96
CA ALA A 93 4.27 19.02 19.27
C ALA A 93 5.14 19.18 20.52
N SER A 94 4.79 18.50 21.61
CA SER A 94 5.51 18.53 22.89
C SER A 94 6.95 18.03 22.72
N VAL A 95 7.13 16.90 22.03
CA VAL A 95 8.46 16.33 21.75
C VAL A 95 9.29 17.27 20.90
N ASN A 96 8.74 17.81 19.80
CA ASN A 96 9.46 18.75 18.93
C ASN A 96 9.91 19.99 19.70
N GLN A 97 9.02 20.60 20.50
CA GLN A 97 9.36 21.78 21.29
C GLN A 97 10.50 21.48 22.29
N LYS A 98 10.38 20.38 23.06
CA LYS A 98 11.42 20.00 24.04
C LYS A 98 12.75 19.68 23.35
N LEU A 99 12.74 19.03 22.19
CA LEU A 99 13.96 18.75 21.42
C LEU A 99 14.60 20.02 20.87
N ASP A 100 13.81 21.00 20.41
CA ASP A 100 14.32 22.28 19.92
C ASP A 100 15.04 23.04 21.05
N GLU A 101 14.45 23.05 22.26
CA GLU A 101 15.03 23.67 23.45
C GLU A 101 16.37 23.00 23.85
N LEU A 102 16.45 21.67 23.75
CA LEU A 102 17.61 20.87 24.16
C LEU A 102 18.73 20.83 23.10
N THR A 103 18.39 20.89 21.82
CA THR A 103 19.34 20.69 20.72
C THR A 103 19.69 21.97 19.95
N GLN A 104 18.88 23.02 20.09
CA GLN A 104 19.05 24.33 19.44
C GLN A 104 19.44 24.21 17.95
N PRO A 105 18.64 23.48 17.14
CA PRO A 105 18.96 23.21 15.75
C PRO A 105 18.89 24.48 14.90
N SER A 106 19.60 24.50 13.77
CA SER A 106 19.34 25.50 12.72
C SER A 106 17.92 25.32 12.14
N GLU A 107 17.38 26.35 11.50
CA GLU A 107 16.01 26.32 10.93
C GLU A 107 15.80 25.14 9.94
N GLU A 108 16.81 24.83 9.12
CA GLU A 108 16.76 23.69 8.19
C GLU A 108 16.79 22.34 8.92
N GLN A 109 17.63 22.22 9.96
CA GLN A 109 17.69 21.02 10.79
C GLN A 109 16.41 20.82 11.60
N GLN A 110 15.83 21.90 12.12
CA GLN A 110 14.58 21.91 12.87
C GLN A 110 13.45 21.33 12.03
N HIS A 111 13.27 21.84 10.81
CA HIS A 111 12.23 21.33 9.92
C HIS A 111 12.40 19.84 9.60
N ALA A 112 13.64 19.41 9.33
CA ALA A 112 13.95 18.00 9.08
C ALA A 112 13.66 17.12 10.31
N GLN A 113 14.05 17.57 11.51
CA GLN A 113 13.79 16.86 12.77
C GLN A 113 12.29 16.73 13.03
N HIS A 114 11.54 17.84 12.92
CA HIS A 114 10.09 17.83 13.14
C HIS A 114 9.38 16.86 12.21
N LEU A 115 9.82 16.79 10.95
CA LEU A 115 9.31 15.81 10.00
C LEU A 115 9.60 14.40 10.50
N GLN A 116 10.85 14.08 10.83
CA GLN A 116 11.22 12.74 11.31
C GLN A 116 10.41 12.28 12.53
N ILE A 117 10.22 13.15 13.52
CA ILE A 117 9.38 12.86 14.70
C ILE A 117 7.94 12.54 14.28
N ALA A 118 7.36 13.38 13.42
CA ALA A 118 6.01 13.17 12.94
C ALA A 118 5.86 11.89 12.10
N GLU A 119 6.86 11.53 11.29
CA GLU A 119 6.89 10.27 10.54
C GLU A 119 6.91 9.06 11.46
N ALA A 120 7.71 9.10 12.54
CA ALA A 120 7.79 8.03 13.53
C ALA A 120 6.43 7.80 14.21
N ALA A 121 5.78 8.88 14.64
CA ALA A 121 4.46 8.83 15.26
C ALA A 121 3.38 8.27 14.31
N GLY A 122 3.45 8.63 13.02
CA GLY A 122 2.54 8.16 11.98
C GLY A 122 2.62 6.64 11.74
N GLY A 123 3.74 6.00 12.08
CA GLY A 123 3.95 4.56 11.96
C GLY A 123 3.07 3.75 12.90
N ILE A 124 3.00 4.16 14.17
CA ILE A 124 2.35 3.41 15.25
C ILE A 124 0.85 3.58 15.30
N HIS A 125 0.32 4.76 14.91
CA HIS A 125 -1.12 4.97 14.88
C HIS A 125 -1.87 3.99 13.96
N SER A 126 -1.22 3.44 12.93
CA SER A 126 -1.82 2.42 12.05
C SER A 126 -2.05 1.06 12.72
N LEU A 127 -1.37 0.80 13.83
CA LEU A 127 -1.15 -0.52 14.41
C LEU A 127 -1.94 -0.75 15.68
N TRP A 128 -2.42 0.31 16.31
CA TRP A 128 -3.05 0.23 17.61
C TRP A 128 -4.57 0.29 17.52
N ASP A 129 -5.18 -0.80 17.96
CA ASP A 129 -6.50 -0.71 18.58
C ASP A 129 -6.36 0.16 19.84
N LYS A 130 -7.19 1.21 19.96
CA LYS A 130 -7.13 2.20 21.05
C LYS A 130 -7.10 1.54 22.44
N SER A 131 -7.61 0.30 22.55
CA SER A 131 -7.67 -0.50 23.77
C SER A 131 -6.32 -0.89 24.38
N TYR A 132 -5.24 -1.14 23.61
CA TYR A 132 -3.97 -1.61 24.19
C TYR A 132 -3.13 -0.46 24.77
N GLY A 133 -3.01 0.66 24.04
CA GLY A 133 -2.34 1.87 24.53
C GLY A 133 -3.05 2.46 25.77
N GLN A 134 -4.38 2.44 25.79
CA GLN A 134 -5.16 2.88 26.94
C GLN A 134 -4.98 2.00 28.19
N CYS A 135 -4.66 0.71 28.02
CA CYS A 135 -4.46 -0.20 29.14
C CYS A 135 -3.10 0.00 29.83
N MET A 136 -2.05 0.29 29.06
CA MET A 136 -0.71 0.59 29.61
C MET A 136 -0.62 1.99 30.23
N ASN A 137 -1.31 2.99 29.65
CA ASN A 137 -1.33 4.36 30.18
C ASN A 137 -1.93 4.49 31.58
N GLN A 138 -2.70 3.50 32.06
CA GLN A 138 -3.27 3.51 33.42
C GLN A 138 -2.21 3.31 34.53
N PHE A 139 -1.01 2.84 34.18
CA PHE A 139 0.05 2.53 35.13
C PHE A 139 1.14 3.60 35.24
N PHE A 140 1.14 4.60 34.36
CA PHE A 140 2.13 5.67 34.32
C PHE A 140 1.47 7.03 34.54
N ASP A 141 2.16 7.93 35.25
CA ASP A 141 1.76 9.33 35.32
C ASP A 141 2.10 10.08 34.03
N GLU A 142 1.52 11.28 33.87
CA GLU A 142 1.68 12.11 32.67
C GLU A 142 3.14 12.50 32.43
N GLU A 143 3.91 12.74 33.49
CA GLU A 143 5.34 13.10 33.41
C GLU A 143 6.19 11.92 32.88
N SER A 144 5.88 10.70 33.32
CA SER A 144 6.54 9.47 32.85
C SER A 144 6.25 9.20 31.37
N LEU A 145 4.99 9.42 30.93
CA LEU A 145 4.61 9.27 29.52
C LEU A 145 5.31 10.31 28.64
N ASP A 146 5.36 11.56 29.09
CA ASP A 146 6.08 12.65 28.41
C ASP A 146 7.59 12.36 28.29
N ALA A 147 8.19 11.76 29.31
CA ALA A 147 9.60 11.36 29.29
C ALA A 147 9.86 10.22 28.29
N LEU A 148 8.96 9.25 28.20
CA LEU A 148 9.04 8.16 27.22
C LEU A 148 8.89 8.68 25.78
N ASP A 149 7.98 9.61 25.55
CA ASP A 149 7.78 10.23 24.24
C ASP A 149 9.00 11.08 23.84
N LEU A 150 9.57 11.84 24.78
CA LEU A 150 10.80 12.60 24.55
C LEU A 150 12.00 11.69 24.27
N LEU A 151 12.14 10.58 25.01
CA LEU A 151 13.15 9.55 24.74
C LEU A 151 12.97 8.97 23.32
N GLY A 152 11.73 8.65 22.93
CA GLY A 152 11.40 8.22 21.58
C GLY A 152 11.84 9.23 20.52
N GLY A 153 11.59 10.52 20.76
CA GLY A 153 12.05 11.59 19.89
C GLY A 153 13.58 11.69 19.78
N ALA A 154 14.29 11.60 20.90
CA ALA A 154 15.76 11.60 20.93
C ALA A 154 16.36 10.41 20.15
N ILE A 155 15.73 9.24 20.24
CA ILE A 155 16.10 8.05 19.46
C ILE A 155 15.87 8.29 17.98
N VAL A 156 14.71 8.82 17.57
CA VAL A 156 14.38 9.07 16.16
C VAL A 156 15.41 9.95 15.48
N ILE A 157 15.82 11.05 16.14
CA ILE A 157 16.84 11.97 15.60
C ILE A 157 18.28 11.43 15.70
N GLY A 158 18.49 10.28 16.35
CA GLY A 158 19.80 9.64 16.47
C GLY A 158 20.76 10.33 17.45
N ASN A 159 20.24 11.07 18.44
CA ASN A 159 21.08 11.82 19.37
C ASN A 159 21.45 10.95 20.59
N LEU A 160 22.52 10.16 20.47
CA LEU A 160 22.97 9.25 21.53
C LEU A 160 23.23 9.96 22.88
N PRO A 161 23.95 11.10 22.97
CA PRO A 161 24.14 11.80 24.25
C PRO A 161 22.81 12.16 24.93
N LEU A 162 21.82 12.58 24.15
CA LEU A 162 20.50 12.90 24.68
C LEU A 162 19.74 11.65 25.13
N VAL A 163 19.83 10.55 24.37
CA VAL A 163 19.26 9.24 24.77
C VAL A 163 19.87 8.77 26.08
N GLN A 164 21.18 8.92 26.27
CA GLN A 164 21.87 8.58 27.53
C GLN A 164 21.32 9.40 28.71
N ALA A 165 21.16 10.71 28.52
CA ALA A 165 20.64 11.60 29.55
C ALA A 165 19.17 11.33 29.90
N LEU A 166 18.35 10.93 28.91
CA LEU A 166 16.91 10.69 29.08
C LEU A 166 16.58 9.27 29.57
N LEU A 167 17.42 8.27 29.29
CA LEU A 167 17.17 6.89 29.72
C LEU A 167 17.30 6.73 31.24
N GLU A 168 18.29 7.37 31.86
CA GLU A 168 18.55 7.30 33.31
C GLU A 168 17.31 7.64 34.17
N PRO A 169 16.60 8.77 33.93
CA PRO A 169 15.34 9.07 34.60
C PRO A 169 14.25 8.02 34.35
N VAL A 170 14.11 7.53 33.10
CA VAL A 170 13.07 6.57 32.71
C VAL A 170 13.23 5.23 33.45
N LEU A 171 14.47 4.80 33.70
CA LEU A 171 14.75 3.58 34.46
C LEU A 171 14.36 3.67 35.94
N ARG A 172 14.11 4.87 36.48
CA ARG A 172 13.78 5.08 37.90
C ARG A 172 12.28 5.10 38.19
N PHE A 173 11.44 5.10 37.16
CA PHE A 173 9.98 5.05 37.36
C PHE A 173 9.55 3.72 38.01
N PRO A 174 8.45 3.70 38.78
CA PRO A 174 7.81 2.44 39.17
C PRO A 174 7.45 1.66 37.90
N TRP A 175 7.87 0.40 37.78
CA TRP A 175 7.72 -0.40 36.55
C TRP A 175 8.48 0.20 35.33
N GLY A 176 9.45 1.09 35.61
CA GLY A 176 10.42 1.67 34.69
C GLY A 176 11.38 0.62 34.14
N GLY A 177 11.54 0.58 32.83
CA GLY A 177 12.46 -0.34 32.17
C GLY A 177 12.86 0.19 30.79
N VAL A 178 14.05 -0.21 30.34
CA VAL A 178 14.58 0.15 29.00
C VAL A 178 13.66 -0.29 27.85
N ASP A 179 12.81 -1.29 28.08
CA ASP A 179 11.84 -1.80 27.13
C ASP A 179 10.48 -1.06 27.17
N ASN A 180 10.33 -0.04 28.01
CA ASN A 180 9.05 0.65 28.18
C ASN A 180 8.54 1.24 26.86
N LEU A 181 7.23 1.15 26.68
CA LEU A 181 6.56 1.43 25.42
C LEU A 181 6.05 2.87 25.41
N SER A 182 6.58 3.71 24.53
CA SER A 182 5.94 4.97 24.18
C SER A 182 4.68 4.69 23.37
N GLN A 183 3.63 5.43 23.67
CA GLN A 183 2.34 5.24 23.02
C GLN A 183 2.33 5.71 21.56
N TYR A 184 3.21 6.64 21.23
CA TYR A 184 3.31 7.23 19.89
C TYR A 184 4.58 6.80 19.16
N PHE A 185 5.64 6.42 19.87
CA PHE A 185 6.95 6.07 19.30
C PHE A 185 7.35 4.60 19.49
N GLY A 186 6.60 3.84 20.29
CA GLY A 186 6.80 2.40 20.45
C GLY A 186 7.95 2.09 21.39
N ARG A 187 8.57 0.92 21.25
CA ARG A 187 9.66 0.49 22.14
C ARG A 187 11.01 1.07 21.66
N PRO A 188 11.88 1.52 22.58
CA PRO A 188 13.18 2.13 22.26
C PRO A 188 14.06 1.32 21.31
N LEU A 189 14.23 0.02 21.57
CA LEU A 189 15.13 -0.82 20.79
C LEU A 189 14.64 -1.02 19.35
N GLN A 190 13.35 -1.31 19.17
CA GLN A 190 12.69 -1.46 17.88
C GLN A 190 12.72 -0.15 17.09
N LEU A 191 12.52 0.99 17.77
CA LEU A 191 12.58 2.31 17.18
C LEU A 191 14.00 2.64 16.70
N ALA A 192 15.01 2.44 17.54
CA ALA A 192 16.41 2.62 17.17
C ALA A 192 16.81 1.73 15.99
N ALA A 193 16.36 0.47 16.00
CA ALA A 193 16.58 -0.49 14.92
C ALA A 193 15.88 -0.08 13.62
N ALA A 194 14.62 0.38 13.66
CA ALA A 194 13.88 0.85 12.50
C ALA A 194 14.54 2.08 11.84
N TRP A 195 15.10 2.97 12.65
CA TRP A 195 15.73 4.21 12.21
C TRP A 195 17.21 4.05 11.83
N GLY A 196 17.84 2.92 12.16
CA GLY A 196 19.20 2.61 11.73
C GLY A 196 20.30 3.12 12.64
N HIS A 197 19.97 3.42 13.90
CA HIS A 197 20.91 4.01 14.85
C HIS A 197 21.69 2.94 15.62
N LEU A 198 22.73 2.38 14.98
CA LEU A 198 23.52 1.28 15.53
C LEU A 198 24.06 1.54 16.94
N GLU A 199 24.62 2.72 17.20
CA GLU A 199 25.20 3.06 18.50
C GLU A 199 24.14 3.13 19.61
N ILE A 200 22.94 3.61 19.27
CA ILE A 200 21.79 3.63 20.20
C ILE A 200 21.28 2.21 20.44
N VAL A 201 21.22 1.37 19.40
CA VAL A 201 20.87 -0.05 19.57
C VAL A 201 21.83 -0.74 20.53
N GLN A 202 23.15 -0.59 20.32
CA GLN A 202 24.16 -1.16 21.21
C GLN A 202 23.98 -0.67 22.64
N TYR A 203 23.82 0.64 22.81
CA TYR A 203 23.61 1.24 24.12
C TYR A 203 22.38 0.67 24.83
N LEU A 204 21.25 0.53 24.13
CA LEU A 204 20.03 -0.03 24.71
C LEU A 204 20.20 -1.51 25.10
N LEU A 205 20.90 -2.31 24.27
CA LEU A 205 21.21 -3.71 24.58
C LEU A 205 22.12 -3.82 25.82
N ASP A 206 23.14 -2.97 25.93
CA ASP A 206 24.04 -2.92 27.09
C ASP A 206 23.29 -2.57 28.39
N HIS A 207 22.14 -1.89 28.29
CA HIS A 207 21.25 -1.55 29.40
C HIS A 207 20.10 -2.54 29.60
N GLY A 208 20.18 -3.72 28.96
CA GLY A 208 19.26 -4.83 29.18
C GLY A 208 18.00 -4.81 28.32
N ALA A 209 17.98 -4.04 27.22
CA ALA A 209 16.86 -4.06 26.29
C ALA A 209 16.71 -5.45 25.66
N SER A 210 15.49 -5.98 25.70
CA SER A 210 15.21 -7.29 25.16
C SER A 210 14.90 -7.21 23.67
N PRO A 211 15.64 -7.93 22.80
CA PRO A 211 15.39 -7.94 21.37
C PRO A 211 14.08 -8.65 21.00
N TYR A 212 13.45 -9.36 21.94
CA TYR A 212 12.30 -10.26 21.74
C TYR A 212 10.95 -9.59 21.84
N TRP A 213 10.88 -8.40 22.44
CA TRP A 213 9.58 -7.81 22.70
C TRP A 213 8.83 -7.50 21.41
N ARG A 214 7.55 -7.85 21.42
CA ARG A 214 6.60 -7.53 20.35
C ARG A 214 5.57 -6.55 20.91
N ILE A 215 5.08 -5.64 20.07
CA ILE A 215 3.98 -4.74 20.46
C ILE A 215 2.65 -5.50 20.40
N CYS A 216 2.51 -6.48 19.52
CA CYS A 216 1.30 -7.30 19.39
C CYS A 216 1.65 -8.77 19.13
N ILE A 217 0.90 -9.67 19.78
CA ILE A 217 0.85 -11.14 19.69
C ILE A 217 1.56 -11.86 20.84
N ASP A 218 0.74 -12.29 21.80
CA ASP A 218 1.00 -13.38 22.74
C ASP A 218 0.62 -14.70 22.04
N SER A 219 1.51 -15.25 21.23
CA SER A 219 1.34 -16.63 20.74
C SER A 219 2.70 -17.26 20.45
N THR A 220 3.32 -17.78 21.50
CA THR A 220 4.55 -18.58 21.47
C THR A 220 4.38 -19.95 20.77
N SER A 221 3.24 -20.21 20.13
CA SER A 221 2.89 -21.51 19.53
C SER A 221 2.08 -21.35 18.24
N VAL A 222 2.69 -20.84 17.17
CA VAL A 222 2.03 -20.84 15.85
C VAL A 222 3.02 -21.22 14.76
N LYS A 223 2.66 -22.23 13.96
CA LYS A 223 3.45 -22.72 12.82
C LYS A 223 3.04 -22.01 11.53
N TRP A 224 3.99 -21.81 10.63
CA TRP A 224 3.70 -21.52 9.24
C TRP A 224 2.93 -22.70 8.61
N PRO A 225 1.82 -22.53 7.86
CA PRO A 225 1.33 -21.35 7.12
C PRO A 225 0.14 -20.60 7.75
N GLU A 226 -0.26 -20.89 8.99
CA GLU A 226 -1.50 -20.37 9.60
C GLU A 226 -1.54 -18.83 9.73
N ASN A 227 -0.39 -18.16 9.77
CA ASN A 227 -0.27 -16.69 9.86
C ASN A 227 -0.15 -15.96 8.51
N ARG A 228 -0.15 -16.67 7.37
CA ARG A 228 -0.02 -16.07 6.02
C ARG A 228 -1.00 -14.93 5.77
N ARG A 229 -2.28 -15.13 6.12
CA ARG A 229 -3.34 -14.11 5.99
C ARG A 229 -3.13 -12.87 6.87
N LYS A 230 -2.45 -13.00 8.02
CA LYS A 230 -2.16 -11.86 8.89
C LYS A 230 -1.08 -10.97 8.26
N LEU A 231 -0.02 -11.58 7.70
CA LEU A 231 1.08 -10.87 7.04
C LEU A 231 0.69 -10.27 5.68
N GLU A 232 -0.25 -10.87 4.96
CA GLU A 232 -0.83 -10.30 3.74
C GLU A 232 -1.52 -8.95 3.96
N ASN A 233 -2.09 -8.75 5.16
CA ASN A 233 -2.82 -7.54 5.53
C ASN A 233 -2.00 -6.55 6.38
N MET A 234 -0.76 -6.88 6.75
CA MET A 234 0.11 -5.95 7.50
C MET A 234 0.54 -4.80 6.58
N PRO A 235 0.11 -3.55 6.82
CA PRO A 235 0.36 -2.41 5.93
C PRO A 235 1.81 -1.86 6.03
N HIS A 236 2.74 -2.61 6.63
CA HIS A 236 4.02 -2.09 7.11
C HIS A 236 5.01 -1.86 5.98
N THR A 237 4.91 -0.70 5.35
CA THR A 237 5.71 -0.31 4.19
C THR A 237 6.94 0.52 4.55
N TYR A 238 7.09 0.94 5.81
CA TYR A 238 8.16 1.86 6.24
C TYR A 238 8.39 1.83 7.76
N ARG A 239 9.66 1.74 8.19
CA ARG A 239 10.18 1.89 9.58
C ARG A 239 9.21 1.47 10.69
N CYS A 240 8.75 0.22 10.61
CA CYS A 240 7.77 -0.33 11.53
C CYS A 240 8.42 -0.79 12.84
N THR A 241 7.79 -0.47 13.98
CA THR A 241 8.25 -0.83 15.32
C THR A 241 7.37 -1.89 16.00
N ALA A 242 6.37 -2.46 15.30
CA ALA A 242 5.45 -3.45 15.88
C ALA A 242 6.06 -4.85 16.08
N GLY A 243 6.97 -5.24 15.19
CA GLY A 243 7.70 -6.51 15.24
C GLY A 243 8.91 -6.45 16.18
N THR A 244 9.75 -7.49 16.16
CA THR A 244 11.00 -7.48 16.93
C THR A 244 12.01 -6.44 16.41
N ALA A 245 13.07 -6.17 17.17
CA ALA A 245 14.13 -5.27 16.72
C ALA A 245 14.82 -5.80 15.45
N LEU A 246 14.90 -7.14 15.31
CA LEU A 246 15.45 -7.78 14.11
C LEU A 246 14.56 -7.52 12.88
N GLU A 247 13.24 -7.67 13.01
CA GLU A 247 12.30 -7.35 11.92
C GLU A 247 12.39 -5.88 11.49
N ALA A 248 12.48 -4.97 12.46
CA ALA A 248 12.62 -3.54 12.21
C ALA A 248 13.91 -3.20 11.45
N ALA A 249 15.05 -3.75 11.90
CA ALA A 249 16.34 -3.59 11.23
C ALA A 249 16.34 -4.21 9.83
N ALA A 250 15.75 -5.40 9.67
CA ALA A 250 15.63 -6.09 8.39
C ALA A 250 14.77 -5.33 7.39
N LEU A 251 13.62 -4.79 7.82
CA LEU A 251 12.76 -3.93 6.99
C LEU A 251 13.48 -2.65 6.56
N GLY A 252 14.29 -2.06 7.46
CA GLY A 252 15.10 -0.88 7.17
C GLY A 252 16.34 -1.16 6.33
N GLY A 253 16.73 -2.43 6.17
CA GLY A 253 17.98 -2.82 5.51
C GLY A 253 19.24 -2.45 6.30
N HIS A 254 19.14 -2.33 7.62
CA HIS A 254 20.25 -1.91 8.49
C HIS A 254 21.15 -3.11 8.82
N GLU A 255 22.02 -3.46 7.87
CA GLU A 255 22.83 -4.70 7.90
C GLU A 255 23.67 -4.87 9.17
N GLU A 256 24.30 -3.80 9.67
CA GLU A 256 25.13 -3.87 10.87
C GLU A 256 24.29 -4.11 12.14
N ILE A 257 23.07 -3.57 12.20
CA ILE A 257 22.13 -3.84 13.29
C ILE A 257 21.61 -5.28 13.19
N VAL A 258 21.30 -5.75 11.98
CA VAL A 258 20.93 -7.16 11.75
C VAL A 258 22.07 -8.08 12.21
N ARG A 259 23.32 -7.77 11.86
CA ARG A 259 24.49 -8.56 12.29
C ARG A 259 24.65 -8.56 13.82
N LEU A 260 24.49 -7.40 14.45
CA LEU A 260 24.55 -7.26 15.91
C LEU A 260 23.49 -8.12 16.60
N LEU A 261 22.23 -8.02 16.16
CA LEU A 261 21.10 -8.75 16.74
C LEU A 261 21.14 -10.27 16.50
N LEU A 262 21.92 -10.74 15.51
CA LEU A 262 22.14 -12.16 15.24
C LEU A 262 23.32 -12.77 16.01
N GLN A 263 24.06 -11.97 16.80
CA GLN A 263 25.16 -12.49 17.61
C GLN A 263 24.65 -13.45 18.72
N PRO A 264 25.44 -14.47 19.10
CA PRO A 264 25.06 -15.43 20.12
C PRO A 264 24.70 -14.80 21.47
N GLU A 265 25.26 -13.65 21.81
CA GLU A 265 24.98 -12.95 23.07
C GLU A 265 23.56 -12.37 23.11
N HIS A 266 23.02 -12.01 21.94
CA HIS A 266 21.64 -11.56 21.76
C HIS A 266 20.69 -12.73 21.46
N CYS A 267 21.26 -13.92 21.20
CA CYS A 267 20.73 -15.29 21.35
C CYS A 267 19.30 -15.55 20.83
N LEU A 268 18.91 -15.00 19.68
CA LEU A 268 17.56 -15.18 19.16
C LEU A 268 17.19 -16.67 19.14
N PRO A 269 16.12 -17.11 19.83
CA PRO A 269 15.70 -18.49 19.71
C PRO A 269 15.44 -18.69 18.23
N VAL A 270 15.97 -19.78 17.66
CA VAL A 270 15.62 -20.20 16.30
C VAL A 270 14.19 -20.74 16.34
N SER A 271 13.24 -19.89 16.74
CA SER A 271 11.85 -20.10 16.47
C SER A 271 11.69 -19.81 14.99
N THR A 272 11.07 -20.75 14.29
CA THR A 272 10.85 -20.67 12.85
C THR A 272 10.05 -19.42 12.47
N LEU A 273 9.29 -18.86 13.41
CA LEU A 273 8.45 -17.69 13.21
C LEU A 273 9.24 -16.37 13.15
N GLU A 274 10.16 -16.12 14.09
CA GLU A 274 10.92 -14.86 14.10
C GLU A 274 11.79 -14.70 12.86
N TYR A 275 12.54 -15.75 12.49
CA TYR A 275 13.33 -15.75 11.26
C TYR A 275 12.44 -15.60 10.02
N ALA A 276 11.27 -16.27 9.97
CA ALA A 276 10.32 -16.10 8.88
C ALA A 276 9.86 -14.66 8.72
N GLU A 277 9.51 -13.98 9.82
CA GLU A 277 9.09 -12.58 9.79
C GLU A 277 10.22 -11.64 9.42
N ALA A 278 11.44 -11.88 9.90
CA ALA A 278 12.64 -11.13 9.50
C ALA A 278 12.96 -11.31 8.00
N TYR A 279 12.82 -12.52 7.44
CA TYR A 279 12.96 -12.77 6.01
C TYR A 279 11.92 -11.99 5.19
N ILE A 280 10.66 -12.01 5.64
CA ILE A 280 9.57 -11.27 5.01
C ILE A 280 9.79 -9.75 5.10
N ALA A 281 10.27 -9.25 6.25
CA ALA A 281 10.62 -7.85 6.47
C ALA A 281 11.77 -7.41 5.57
N ALA A 282 12.84 -8.20 5.47
CA ALA A 282 13.96 -7.92 4.57
C ALA A 282 13.52 -7.92 3.10
N ALA A 283 12.67 -8.87 2.71
CA ALA A 283 12.15 -8.94 1.35
C ALA A 283 11.26 -7.74 0.99
N ARG A 284 10.46 -7.28 1.95
CA ARG A 284 9.64 -6.06 1.83
C ARG A 284 10.49 -4.78 1.76
N GLY A 285 11.52 -4.71 2.60
CA GLY A 285 12.47 -3.59 2.67
C GLY A 285 13.43 -3.52 1.47
N GLY A 286 13.62 -4.64 0.77
CA GLY A 286 14.51 -4.72 -0.39
C GLY A 286 15.95 -5.09 -0.06
N SER A 287 16.24 -5.58 1.15
CA SER A 287 17.60 -5.87 1.60
C SER A 287 18.00 -7.33 1.34
N VAL A 288 18.70 -7.57 0.22
CA VAL A 288 19.31 -8.87 -0.08
C VAL A 288 20.39 -9.23 0.94
N ALA A 289 21.14 -8.24 1.45
CA ALA A 289 22.17 -8.47 2.44
C ALA A 289 21.59 -8.95 3.78
N SER A 290 20.49 -8.36 4.24
CA SER A 290 19.79 -8.83 5.44
C SER A 290 19.28 -10.27 5.25
N ILE A 291 18.73 -10.62 4.07
CA ILE A 291 18.34 -12.01 3.77
C ILE A 291 19.55 -12.96 3.89
N LYS A 292 20.71 -12.59 3.35
CA LYS A 292 21.94 -13.40 3.43
C LYS A 292 22.43 -13.57 4.86
N LEU A 293 22.44 -12.50 5.67
CA LEU A 293 22.83 -12.57 7.08
C LEU A 293 21.89 -13.49 7.86
N LEU A 294 20.59 -13.38 7.64
CA LEU A 294 19.59 -14.24 8.28
C LEU A 294 19.76 -15.71 7.90
N LEU A 295 19.97 -16.02 6.61
CA LEU A 295 20.24 -17.38 6.14
C LEU A 295 21.51 -17.98 6.77
N GLN A 296 22.58 -17.17 6.84
CA GLN A 296 23.85 -17.58 7.44
C GLN A 296 23.69 -17.87 8.94
N ALA A 297 22.99 -17.01 9.67
CA ALA A 297 22.75 -17.20 11.10
C ALA A 297 21.83 -18.39 11.39
N ALA A 298 20.82 -18.62 10.56
CA ALA A 298 19.93 -19.78 10.67
C ALA A 298 20.59 -21.10 10.22
N GLY A 299 21.70 -21.04 9.48
CA GLY A 299 22.31 -22.20 8.85
C GLY A 299 21.43 -22.82 7.76
N THR A 300 20.61 -22.02 7.08
CA THR A 300 19.66 -22.47 6.04
C THR A 300 19.94 -21.83 4.69
N THR A 301 19.28 -22.34 3.65
CA THR A 301 19.30 -21.79 2.29
C THR A 301 17.89 -21.36 1.86
N ILE A 302 17.79 -20.62 0.74
CA ILE A 302 16.49 -20.27 0.14
C ILE A 302 15.65 -21.53 -0.16
N GLY A 303 16.29 -22.65 -0.49
CA GLY A 303 15.63 -23.93 -0.75
C GLY A 303 14.84 -24.47 0.44
N ASP A 304 15.28 -24.16 1.66
CA ASP A 304 14.74 -24.71 2.91
C ASP A 304 13.56 -23.91 3.48
N LEU A 305 13.22 -22.76 2.87
CA LEU A 305 12.24 -21.81 3.42
C LEU A 305 10.77 -22.10 3.03
N ASP A 306 10.49 -23.19 2.31
CA ASP A 306 9.13 -23.62 1.89
C ASP A 306 8.20 -22.44 1.52
N GLY A 307 7.03 -22.29 2.16
CA GLY A 307 6.08 -21.22 1.84
C GLY A 307 6.54 -19.82 2.27
N VAL A 308 7.54 -19.68 3.14
CA VAL A 308 8.14 -18.38 3.48
C VAL A 308 8.84 -17.81 2.26
N ARG A 309 9.55 -18.64 1.49
CA ARG A 309 10.19 -18.25 0.21
C ARG A 309 9.18 -17.63 -0.76
N ASP A 310 8.03 -18.28 -0.93
CA ASP A 310 7.00 -17.82 -1.88
C ASP A 310 6.40 -16.49 -1.43
N ASP A 311 6.20 -16.31 -0.12
CA ASP A 311 5.72 -15.06 0.44
C ASP A 311 6.79 -13.95 0.41
N MET A 312 8.08 -14.27 0.54
CA MET A 312 9.17 -13.31 0.32
C MET A 312 9.10 -12.75 -1.10
N LEU A 313 8.94 -13.61 -2.11
CA LEU A 313 8.79 -13.17 -3.50
C LEU A 313 7.54 -12.30 -3.68
N ALA A 314 6.40 -12.70 -3.11
CA ALA A 314 5.16 -11.93 -3.15
C ALA A 314 5.31 -10.53 -2.53
N GLN A 315 6.03 -10.41 -1.41
CA GLN A 315 6.29 -9.13 -0.75
C GLN A 315 7.27 -8.29 -1.56
N ALA A 316 8.35 -8.89 -2.08
CA ALA A 316 9.29 -8.18 -2.96
C ALA A 316 8.57 -7.58 -4.18
N VAL A 317 7.66 -8.33 -4.82
CA VAL A 317 6.88 -7.84 -5.96
C VAL A 317 5.87 -6.78 -5.55
N ARG A 318 5.13 -6.98 -4.45
CA ARG A 318 4.15 -6.00 -3.93
C ARG A 318 4.80 -4.65 -3.64
N HIS A 319 6.02 -4.66 -3.11
CA HIS A 319 6.77 -3.46 -2.73
C HIS A 319 7.81 -3.02 -3.77
N ASN A 320 7.78 -3.61 -4.98
CA ASN A 320 8.63 -3.26 -6.11
C ASN A 320 10.15 -3.40 -5.83
N GLN A 321 10.54 -4.39 -5.02
CA GLN A 321 11.91 -4.69 -4.63
C GLN A 321 12.56 -5.65 -5.64
N GLN A 322 12.95 -5.11 -6.79
CA GLN A 322 13.48 -5.92 -7.91
C GLN A 322 14.77 -6.67 -7.54
N ALA A 323 15.68 -6.08 -6.76
CA ALA A 323 16.92 -6.76 -6.35
C ALA A 323 16.66 -8.03 -5.53
N VAL A 324 15.68 -7.99 -4.62
CA VAL A 324 15.26 -9.17 -3.86
C VAL A 324 14.58 -10.19 -4.76
N ALA A 325 13.68 -9.75 -5.65
CA ALA A 325 13.01 -10.66 -6.58
C ALA A 325 14.01 -11.40 -7.48
N VAL A 326 15.03 -10.69 -8.00
CA VAL A 326 16.16 -11.29 -8.74
C VAL A 326 16.88 -12.32 -7.88
N TYR A 327 17.31 -11.94 -6.67
CA TYR A 327 18.01 -12.85 -5.77
C TYR A 327 17.22 -14.12 -5.49
N LEU A 328 15.93 -14.00 -5.17
CA LEU A 328 15.07 -15.15 -4.86
C LEU A 328 14.88 -16.09 -6.05
N LEU A 329 14.63 -15.55 -7.24
CA LEU A 329 14.44 -16.35 -8.46
C LEU A 329 15.75 -17.00 -8.92
N ASP A 330 16.88 -16.31 -8.79
CA ASP A 330 18.21 -16.85 -9.14
C ASP A 330 18.63 -17.99 -8.18
N HIS A 331 18.00 -18.10 -7.01
CA HIS A 331 18.23 -19.15 -6.00
C HIS A 331 17.09 -20.18 -5.94
N GLY A 332 16.36 -20.37 -7.06
CA GLY A 332 15.45 -21.50 -7.24
C GLY A 332 14.03 -21.30 -6.70
N THR A 333 13.63 -20.07 -6.34
CA THR A 333 12.22 -19.76 -6.11
C THR A 333 11.43 -19.93 -7.41
N ASP A 334 10.37 -20.73 -7.39
CA ASP A 334 9.45 -20.84 -8.52
C ASP A 334 8.56 -19.59 -8.58
N VAL A 335 8.61 -18.90 -9.72
CA VAL A 335 7.82 -17.69 -10.00
C VAL A 335 6.31 -17.96 -9.95
N ASN A 336 5.87 -19.21 -10.16
CA ASN A 336 4.45 -19.59 -10.21
C ASN A 336 3.96 -20.31 -8.93
N ALA A 337 4.82 -20.57 -7.93
CA ALA A 337 4.44 -21.34 -6.73
C ALA A 337 3.42 -20.63 -5.81
N TRP A 338 3.25 -19.31 -5.93
CA TRP A 338 2.40 -18.54 -5.04
C TRP A 338 0.90 -18.78 -5.28
N SER A 339 0.32 -19.70 -4.48
CA SER A 339 -1.09 -20.15 -4.54
C SER A 339 -2.15 -19.09 -4.24
N GLY A 340 -1.76 -17.92 -3.71
CA GLY A 340 -2.67 -16.88 -3.25
C GLY A 340 -3.31 -16.04 -4.36
N CYS A 341 -2.99 -16.29 -5.66
CA CYS A 341 -3.55 -15.77 -6.93
C CYS A 341 -2.46 -15.29 -7.96
N GLY A 342 -1.28 -15.91 -8.02
CA GLY A 342 -0.24 -15.61 -9.02
C GLY A 342 0.56 -14.31 -8.79
N ILE A 343 1.89 -14.39 -8.89
CA ILE A 343 2.80 -13.27 -8.58
C ILE A 343 2.61 -12.07 -9.52
N ILE A 344 2.40 -12.34 -10.80
CA ILE A 344 2.23 -11.32 -11.84
C ILE A 344 0.95 -10.49 -11.63
N ARG A 345 -0.07 -11.08 -11.00
CA ARG A 345 -1.30 -10.36 -10.64
C ARG A 345 -1.03 -9.27 -9.60
N ILE A 346 -0.08 -9.49 -8.68
CA ILE A 346 0.33 -8.48 -7.70
C ILE A 346 0.96 -7.29 -8.44
N ALA A 347 1.89 -7.54 -9.37
CA ALA A 347 2.49 -6.49 -10.19
C ALA A 347 1.45 -5.74 -11.03
N ALA A 348 0.47 -6.46 -11.60
CA ALA A 348 -0.63 -5.90 -12.36
C ALA A 348 -1.57 -5.03 -11.52
N GLN A 349 -1.94 -5.48 -10.31
CA GLN A 349 -2.78 -4.70 -9.40
C GLN A 349 -2.11 -3.39 -8.96
N GLN A 350 -0.79 -3.41 -8.78
CA GLN A 350 0.00 -2.28 -8.32
C GLN A 350 0.56 -1.41 -9.47
N GLY A 351 0.24 -1.72 -10.73
CA GLY A 351 0.68 -0.94 -11.88
C GLY A 351 2.20 -1.00 -12.16
N ARG A 352 2.90 -2.03 -11.70
CA ARG A 352 4.37 -2.14 -11.78
C ARG A 352 4.82 -2.77 -13.11
N ALA A 353 4.81 -1.99 -14.18
CA ALA A 353 5.12 -2.48 -15.54
C ALA A 353 6.50 -3.15 -15.67
N GLN A 354 7.56 -2.54 -15.11
CA GLN A 354 8.91 -3.11 -15.16
C GLN A 354 9.00 -4.43 -14.40
N MET A 355 8.38 -4.50 -13.22
CA MET A 355 8.31 -5.74 -12.44
C MET A 355 7.49 -6.81 -13.17
N ALA A 356 6.37 -6.45 -13.80
CA ALA A 356 5.58 -7.38 -14.59
C ALA A 356 6.40 -7.97 -15.75
N ARG A 357 7.11 -7.13 -16.52
CA ARG A 357 8.00 -7.59 -17.59
C ARG A 357 9.07 -8.54 -17.06
N PHE A 358 9.76 -8.14 -16.00
CA PHE A 358 10.77 -8.96 -15.34
C PHE A 358 10.22 -10.33 -14.94
N LEU A 359 9.04 -10.40 -14.34
CA LEU A 359 8.43 -11.67 -13.93
C LEU A 359 8.11 -12.56 -15.14
N ILE A 360 7.59 -11.99 -16.24
CA ILE A 360 7.30 -12.74 -17.47
C ILE A 360 8.58 -13.27 -18.11
N ASP A 361 9.64 -12.47 -18.16
CA ASP A 361 10.97 -12.90 -18.63
C ASP A 361 11.55 -14.05 -17.79
N ARG A 362 11.11 -14.17 -16.54
CA ARG A 362 11.46 -15.28 -15.63
C ARG A 362 10.47 -16.45 -15.69
N GLY A 363 9.54 -16.46 -16.64
CA GLY A 363 8.59 -17.56 -16.86
C GLY A 363 7.28 -17.46 -16.09
N ALA A 364 6.91 -16.28 -15.58
CA ALA A 364 5.60 -16.09 -14.95
C ALA A 364 4.46 -16.35 -15.94
N GLU A 365 3.49 -17.15 -15.52
CA GLU A 365 2.32 -17.46 -16.33
C GLU A 365 1.41 -16.23 -16.46
N ILE A 366 1.18 -15.82 -17.71
CA ILE A 366 0.34 -14.66 -18.05
C ILE A 366 -1.16 -15.02 -18.15
N ASP A 367 -1.50 -16.31 -18.18
CA ASP A 367 -2.84 -16.80 -18.46
C ASP A 367 -3.23 -17.98 -17.56
N ASP A 368 -4.15 -17.75 -16.62
CA ASP A 368 -4.96 -18.81 -16.03
C ASP A 368 -6.27 -18.89 -16.83
N ARG A 369 -6.31 -19.84 -17.78
CA ARG A 369 -7.38 -19.98 -18.79
C ARG A 369 -8.79 -20.12 -18.20
N LEU A 370 -8.93 -20.34 -16.90
CA LEU A 370 -10.20 -20.64 -16.22
C LEU A 370 -10.68 -19.54 -15.26
N SER A 371 -9.98 -18.41 -15.13
CA SER A 371 -10.25 -17.44 -14.04
C SER A 371 -10.57 -16.02 -14.52
N ILE A 372 -11.63 -15.42 -13.97
CA ILE A 372 -11.96 -13.98 -14.07
C ILE A 372 -10.92 -13.04 -13.43
N ARG A 373 -9.80 -13.58 -12.93
CA ARG A 373 -8.71 -12.86 -12.24
C ARG A 373 -7.41 -12.78 -13.05
N ARG A 374 -7.48 -12.88 -14.39
CA ARG A 374 -6.32 -12.73 -15.30
C ARG A 374 -5.54 -11.42 -15.00
N PRO A 375 -4.20 -11.43 -15.07
CA PRO A 375 -3.38 -10.25 -14.79
C PRO A 375 -3.77 -9.03 -15.64
N ILE A 376 -4.09 -9.24 -16.92
CA ILE A 376 -4.45 -8.15 -17.84
C ILE A 376 -5.78 -7.49 -17.49
N VAL A 377 -6.75 -8.27 -17.01
CA VAL A 377 -8.05 -7.75 -16.56
C VAL A 377 -7.85 -6.91 -15.30
N VAL A 378 -7.00 -7.36 -14.37
CA VAL A 378 -6.69 -6.63 -13.14
C VAL A 378 -5.95 -5.32 -13.44
N ALA A 379 -4.94 -5.34 -14.32
CA ALA A 379 -4.24 -4.15 -14.76
C ALA A 379 -5.18 -3.16 -15.46
N ALA A 380 -6.04 -3.65 -16.36
CA ALA A 380 -6.97 -2.82 -17.10
C ALA A 380 -8.07 -2.21 -16.22
N ARG A 381 -8.60 -2.95 -15.23
CA ARG A 381 -9.49 -2.40 -14.19
C ARG A 381 -8.80 -1.33 -13.35
N GLY A 382 -7.51 -1.49 -13.08
CA GLY A 382 -6.69 -0.51 -12.37
C GLY A 382 -6.34 0.74 -13.19
N GLY A 383 -6.46 0.68 -14.53
CA GLY A 383 -6.05 1.75 -15.44
C GLY A 383 -4.54 1.76 -15.70
N HIS A 384 -3.86 0.65 -15.41
CA HIS A 384 -2.42 0.53 -15.47
C HIS A 384 -1.95 0.24 -16.89
N GLN A 385 -2.06 1.22 -17.79
CA GLN A 385 -1.74 1.07 -19.22
C GLN A 385 -0.36 0.45 -19.46
N GLY A 386 0.68 0.88 -18.71
CA GLY A 386 2.03 0.33 -18.89
C GLY A 386 2.12 -1.18 -18.60
N VAL A 387 1.35 -1.71 -17.65
CA VAL A 387 1.28 -3.16 -17.42
C VAL A 387 0.46 -3.85 -18.50
N VAL A 388 -0.63 -3.22 -18.97
CA VAL A 388 -1.42 -3.73 -20.09
C VAL A 388 -0.56 -3.88 -21.35
N ASP A 389 0.26 -2.87 -21.66
CA ASP A 389 1.17 -2.91 -22.81
C ASP A 389 2.15 -4.08 -22.72
N VAL A 390 2.79 -4.24 -21.55
CA VAL A 390 3.67 -5.39 -21.29
C VAL A 390 2.90 -6.71 -21.49
N LEU A 391 1.71 -6.88 -20.91
CA LEU A 391 0.97 -8.13 -21.04
C LEU A 391 0.54 -8.42 -22.48
N LEU A 392 0.15 -7.40 -23.25
CA LEU A 392 -0.20 -7.53 -24.67
C LEU A 392 1.01 -7.95 -25.52
N GLU A 393 2.20 -7.41 -25.24
CA GLU A 393 3.44 -7.80 -25.95
C GLU A 393 3.76 -9.29 -25.80
N TYR A 394 3.40 -9.91 -24.66
CA TYR A 394 3.59 -11.35 -24.42
C TYR A 394 2.37 -12.19 -24.79
N GLY A 395 1.41 -11.63 -25.54
CA GLY A 395 0.29 -12.38 -26.13
C GLY A 395 -0.96 -12.50 -25.26
N ALA A 396 -1.11 -11.67 -24.22
CA ALA A 396 -2.37 -11.58 -23.51
C ALA A 396 -3.49 -11.03 -24.41
N SER A 397 -4.74 -11.42 -24.13
CA SER A 397 -5.91 -11.06 -24.93
C SER A 397 -6.21 -9.56 -24.86
N LEU A 398 -6.21 -8.91 -26.02
CA LEU A 398 -6.64 -7.52 -26.18
C LEU A 398 -8.12 -7.35 -25.77
N ASN A 399 -8.96 -8.34 -26.04
CA ASN A 399 -10.37 -8.33 -25.66
C ASN A 399 -10.56 -8.40 -24.14
N ASP A 400 -9.73 -9.18 -23.43
CA ASP A 400 -9.80 -9.23 -21.95
C ASP A 400 -9.35 -7.92 -21.31
N ALA A 401 -8.35 -7.25 -21.88
CA ALA A 401 -7.95 -5.90 -21.48
C ALA A 401 -9.12 -4.92 -21.64
N PHE A 402 -9.81 -5.00 -22.78
CA PHE A 402 -10.93 -4.11 -23.09
C PHE A 402 -12.10 -4.29 -22.12
N LEU A 403 -12.50 -5.53 -21.86
CA LEU A 403 -13.53 -5.85 -20.87
C LEU A 403 -13.11 -5.41 -19.46
N GLY A 404 -11.84 -5.61 -19.08
CA GLY A 404 -11.31 -5.10 -17.82
C GLY A 404 -11.42 -3.58 -17.70
N ALA A 405 -11.06 -2.85 -18.74
CA ALA A 405 -11.14 -1.39 -18.79
C ALA A 405 -12.58 -0.87 -18.72
N ALA A 406 -13.55 -1.62 -19.29
CA ALA A 406 -14.97 -1.27 -19.33
C ALA A 406 -15.64 -1.17 -17.96
N VAL A 407 -14.99 -1.69 -16.91
CA VAL A 407 -15.49 -1.59 -15.53
C VAL A 407 -15.26 -0.17 -14.96
N THR A 408 -14.08 0.41 -15.18
CA THR A 408 -13.63 1.59 -14.41
C THR A 408 -12.87 2.65 -15.19
N GLN A 409 -12.35 2.33 -16.39
CA GLN A 409 -11.25 3.08 -17.01
C GLN A 409 -11.58 3.58 -18.43
N PRO A 410 -12.22 4.76 -18.57
CA PRO A 410 -12.59 5.30 -19.89
C PRO A 410 -11.40 5.67 -20.76
N HIS A 411 -10.32 6.20 -20.18
CA HIS A 411 -9.10 6.56 -20.92
C HIS A 411 -8.46 5.34 -21.61
N LEU A 412 -8.49 4.18 -20.94
CA LEU A 412 -7.90 2.95 -21.45
C LEU A 412 -8.76 2.33 -22.55
N LEU A 413 -10.08 2.55 -22.55
CA LEU A 413 -10.97 2.08 -23.63
C LEU A 413 -10.60 2.71 -24.97
N GLY A 414 -10.47 4.04 -25.03
CA GLY A 414 -10.08 4.73 -26.27
C GLY A 414 -8.71 4.25 -26.78
N TYR A 415 -7.76 4.05 -25.87
CA TYR A 415 -6.45 3.49 -26.19
C TYR A 415 -6.54 2.08 -26.78
N LEU A 416 -7.30 1.18 -26.15
CA LEU A 416 -7.46 -0.21 -26.59
C LEU A 416 -8.22 -0.31 -27.92
N LEU A 417 -9.16 0.59 -28.19
CA LEU A 417 -9.81 0.69 -29.50
C LEU A 417 -8.82 1.09 -30.60
N GLN A 418 -7.94 2.06 -30.33
CA GLN A 418 -6.86 2.42 -31.27
C GLN A 418 -5.87 1.27 -31.52
N LYS A 419 -5.72 0.35 -30.55
CA LYS A 419 -4.93 -0.88 -30.71
C LYS A 419 -5.64 -1.97 -31.52
N GLY A 420 -6.91 -1.77 -31.89
CA GLY A 420 -7.64 -2.65 -32.80
C GLY A 420 -8.55 -3.69 -32.13
N VAL A 421 -9.14 -3.38 -30.96
CA VAL A 421 -10.21 -4.23 -30.39
C VAL A 421 -11.37 -4.30 -31.38
N ASP A 422 -11.74 -5.52 -31.77
CA ASP A 422 -12.98 -5.77 -32.51
C ASP A 422 -14.14 -5.90 -31.53
N VAL A 423 -14.97 -4.86 -31.45
CA VAL A 423 -16.14 -4.81 -30.58
C VAL A 423 -17.29 -5.71 -31.04
N HIS A 424 -17.25 -6.16 -32.29
CA HIS A 424 -18.22 -7.10 -32.86
C HIS A 424 -17.76 -8.56 -32.73
N ALA A 425 -16.50 -8.78 -32.34
CA ALA A 425 -15.99 -10.12 -32.09
C ALA A 425 -16.84 -10.82 -31.02
N LYS A 426 -17.10 -12.10 -31.25
CA LYS A 426 -17.68 -12.98 -30.23
C LYS A 426 -16.60 -13.35 -29.23
N ARG A 427 -16.97 -13.49 -27.95
CA ARG A 427 -16.03 -13.93 -26.90
C ARG A 427 -15.70 -15.42 -27.02
N SER A 428 -16.67 -16.24 -27.42
CA SER A 428 -16.52 -17.67 -27.70
C SER A 428 -17.33 -18.05 -28.95
N GLU A 429 -16.92 -19.10 -29.67
CA GLU A 429 -17.69 -19.68 -30.77
C GLU A 429 -19.08 -20.18 -30.33
N THR A 430 -19.22 -20.51 -29.03
CA THR A 430 -20.49 -20.92 -28.41
C THR A 430 -21.42 -19.76 -28.11
N ASP A 431 -20.91 -18.52 -28.08
CA ASP A 431 -21.73 -17.34 -27.80
C ASP A 431 -22.53 -16.99 -29.06
N LYS A 432 -23.83 -17.29 -29.03
CA LYS A 432 -24.68 -17.06 -30.20
C LYS A 432 -24.87 -15.56 -30.46
N HIS A 433 -24.84 -14.71 -29.42
CA HIS A 433 -25.33 -13.33 -29.51
C HIS A 433 -24.49 -12.24 -28.80
N THR A 434 -23.55 -12.55 -27.91
CA THR A 434 -22.87 -11.54 -27.09
C THR A 434 -21.49 -11.16 -27.64
N THR A 435 -21.34 -9.92 -28.10
CA THR A 435 -20.07 -9.38 -28.61
C THR A 435 -19.23 -8.74 -27.51
N ILE A 436 -17.93 -8.52 -27.75
CA ILE A 436 -17.01 -7.85 -26.81
C ILE A 436 -17.50 -6.44 -26.43
N GLY A 437 -17.93 -5.63 -27.40
CA GLY A 437 -18.45 -4.28 -27.13
C GLY A 437 -19.71 -4.30 -26.27
N ARG A 438 -20.55 -5.32 -26.47
CA ARG A 438 -21.80 -5.52 -25.73
C ARG A 438 -21.55 -5.94 -24.28
N LEU A 439 -20.65 -6.90 -24.08
CA LEU A 439 -20.18 -7.28 -22.75
C LEU A 439 -19.57 -6.09 -22.00
N ALA A 440 -18.76 -5.27 -22.68
CA ALA A 440 -18.19 -4.06 -22.10
C ALA A 440 -19.28 -3.08 -21.63
N LEU A 441 -20.31 -2.85 -22.44
CA LEU A 441 -21.44 -1.98 -22.09
C LEU A 441 -22.22 -2.51 -20.88
N LEU A 442 -22.57 -3.81 -20.87
CA LEU A 442 -23.28 -4.43 -19.75
C LEU A 442 -22.47 -4.36 -18.45
N GLN A 443 -21.14 -4.57 -18.52
CA GLN A 443 -20.26 -4.39 -17.36
C GLN A 443 -20.23 -2.95 -16.86
N ALA A 444 -20.20 -1.97 -17.77
CA ALA A 444 -20.24 -0.56 -17.42
C ALA A 444 -21.56 -0.15 -16.74
N ILE A 445 -22.68 -0.70 -17.21
CA ILE A 445 -24.03 -0.53 -16.61
C ILE A 445 -24.08 -1.17 -15.22
N GLN A 446 -23.60 -2.41 -15.08
CA GLN A 446 -23.55 -3.13 -13.79
C GLN A 446 -22.75 -2.35 -12.74
N HIS A 447 -21.64 -1.74 -13.14
CA HIS A 447 -20.78 -0.94 -12.24
C HIS A 447 -21.18 0.54 -12.17
N LYS A 448 -22.26 0.93 -12.85
CA LYS A 448 -22.89 2.25 -12.76
C LYS A 448 -21.92 3.40 -13.08
N ASN A 449 -21.08 3.21 -14.10
CA ASN A 449 -20.05 4.18 -14.46
C ASN A 449 -20.44 4.98 -15.72
N PRO A 450 -21.05 6.18 -15.56
CA PRO A 450 -21.62 6.93 -16.69
C PRO A 450 -20.55 7.43 -17.66
N ARG A 451 -19.33 7.71 -17.18
CA ARG A 451 -18.22 8.10 -18.05
C ARG A 451 -17.82 6.94 -18.95
N VAL A 452 -17.75 5.72 -18.42
CA VAL A 452 -17.42 4.55 -19.25
C VAL A 452 -18.55 4.22 -20.23
N ILE A 453 -19.82 4.25 -19.78
CA ILE A 453 -20.99 4.09 -20.65
C ILE A 453 -20.95 5.10 -21.79
N LYS A 454 -20.70 6.39 -21.47
CA LYS A 454 -20.57 7.44 -22.47
C LYS A 454 -19.36 7.27 -23.38
N THR A 455 -18.20 6.92 -22.85
CA THR A 455 -17.00 6.70 -23.68
C THR A 455 -17.18 5.52 -24.62
N LEU A 456 -17.82 4.44 -24.18
CA LEU A 456 -18.22 3.35 -25.07
C LEU A 456 -19.16 3.90 -26.15
N PHE A 457 -20.22 4.62 -25.77
CA PHE A 457 -21.15 5.22 -26.73
C PHE A 457 -20.47 6.13 -27.77
N ASP A 458 -19.70 7.12 -27.31
CA ASP A 458 -19.00 8.11 -28.15
C ASP A 458 -17.91 7.45 -29.02
N ALA A 459 -17.21 6.43 -28.52
CA ALA A 459 -16.16 5.75 -29.26
C ALA A 459 -16.71 4.77 -30.31
N PHE A 460 -18.00 4.48 -30.28
CA PHE A 460 -18.70 3.55 -31.17
C PHE A 460 -19.63 4.23 -32.17
N ASP A 461 -19.40 5.51 -32.51
CA ASP A 461 -20.18 6.26 -33.51
C ASP A 461 -20.56 5.33 -34.70
N ALA A 462 -21.82 4.86 -34.68
CA ALA A 462 -22.48 3.91 -35.60
C ALA A 462 -22.08 2.41 -35.60
N GLY A 463 -21.95 1.72 -34.45
CA GLY A 463 -21.59 0.29 -34.46
C GLY A 463 -22.26 -0.67 -33.47
N VAL A 464 -22.24 -0.41 -32.16
CA VAL A 464 -22.69 -1.41 -31.16
C VAL A 464 -24.22 -1.34 -30.98
N PRO A 465 -24.99 -2.38 -31.36
CA PRO A 465 -26.45 -2.34 -31.22
C PRO A 465 -26.84 -2.28 -29.74
N LEU A 466 -27.45 -1.16 -29.36
CA LEU A 466 -27.92 -0.89 -28.00
C LEU A 466 -29.23 -1.64 -27.72
N ASN A 467 -30.11 -1.69 -28.72
CA ASN A 467 -31.31 -2.50 -28.74
C ASN A 467 -30.99 -3.83 -29.42
N PHE A 468 -31.47 -4.94 -28.85
CA PHE A 468 -31.16 -6.27 -29.36
C PHE A 468 -32.34 -6.91 -30.06
N ASP A 469 -32.27 -6.99 -31.40
CA ASP A 469 -33.21 -7.75 -32.21
C ASP A 469 -32.71 -9.20 -32.34
N GLY A 470 -33.09 -10.07 -31.40
CA GLY A 470 -32.97 -11.53 -31.56
C GLY A 470 -32.17 -12.34 -30.51
N GLY A 471 -32.41 -12.13 -29.21
CA GLY A 471 -31.99 -13.09 -28.16
C GLY A 471 -32.45 -12.70 -26.74
N GLU A 472 -31.76 -13.12 -25.68
CA GLU A 472 -32.32 -13.08 -24.31
C GLU A 472 -32.61 -11.65 -23.82
N PRO A 473 -33.69 -11.39 -23.07
CA PRO A 473 -34.00 -10.05 -22.54
C PRO A 473 -32.88 -9.46 -21.67
N MET A 474 -32.12 -10.29 -20.96
CA MET A 474 -30.98 -9.86 -20.12
C MET A 474 -29.81 -9.31 -20.93
N ASP A 475 -29.79 -9.56 -22.24
CA ASP A 475 -28.86 -8.92 -23.14
C ASP A 475 -29.27 -7.45 -23.38
N ASP A 476 -30.54 -7.07 -23.43
CA ASP A 476 -30.92 -5.68 -23.71
C ASP A 476 -30.44 -4.69 -22.61
N ALA A 477 -29.83 -3.57 -23.00
CA ALA A 477 -29.20 -2.65 -22.06
C ALA A 477 -30.20 -1.92 -21.15
N VAL A 478 -31.38 -1.58 -21.68
CA VAL A 478 -32.45 -0.91 -20.92
C VAL A 478 -33.13 -1.93 -20.00
N TYR A 479 -33.43 -3.12 -20.51
CA TYR A 479 -33.97 -4.21 -19.70
C TYR A 479 -33.02 -4.61 -18.56
N PHE A 480 -31.73 -4.76 -18.85
CA PHE A 480 -30.70 -5.06 -17.85
C PHE A 480 -30.60 -3.94 -16.80
N ALA A 481 -30.66 -2.67 -17.20
CA ALA A 481 -30.69 -1.55 -16.27
C ALA A 481 -31.96 -1.53 -15.37
N LYS A 482 -33.13 -1.89 -15.94
CA LYS A 482 -34.41 -2.03 -15.23
C LYS A 482 -34.42 -3.17 -14.22
N SER A 483 -33.58 -4.18 -14.39
CA SER A 483 -33.47 -5.37 -13.53
C SER A 483 -32.87 -5.12 -12.13
N GLY A 484 -32.81 -3.86 -11.68
CA GLY A 484 -32.39 -3.47 -10.32
C GLY A 484 -31.07 -2.67 -10.24
N LEU A 485 -30.54 -2.14 -11.35
CA LEU A 485 -29.21 -1.52 -11.36
C LEU A 485 -29.21 0.01 -11.12
N ALA A 486 -30.30 0.72 -11.38
CA ALA A 486 -30.70 2.05 -10.83
C ALA A 486 -31.51 2.83 -11.88
N HIS A 487 -32.59 3.50 -11.47
CA HIS A 487 -33.49 4.23 -12.38
C HIS A 487 -32.78 5.30 -13.23
N TRP A 488 -31.83 6.02 -12.64
CA TRP A 488 -31.08 7.06 -13.34
C TRP A 488 -30.22 6.52 -14.50
N ILE A 489 -29.83 5.25 -14.49
CA ILE A 489 -29.09 4.64 -15.60
C ILE A 489 -30.01 4.46 -16.80
N VAL A 490 -31.28 4.10 -16.56
CA VAL A 490 -32.29 4.02 -17.62
C VAL A 490 -32.48 5.40 -18.26
N GLU A 491 -32.67 6.44 -17.45
CA GLU A 491 -32.78 7.82 -17.95
C GLU A 491 -31.52 8.26 -18.69
N PHE A 492 -30.34 7.87 -18.21
CA PHE A 492 -29.08 8.19 -18.87
C PHE A 492 -28.95 7.49 -20.22
N LEU A 493 -29.29 6.20 -20.31
CA LEU A 493 -29.30 5.45 -21.58
C LEU A 493 -30.32 6.04 -22.57
N LEU A 494 -31.51 6.39 -22.10
CA LEU A 494 -32.51 7.10 -22.90
C LEU A 494 -31.99 8.45 -23.41
N SER A 495 -31.25 9.19 -22.59
CA SER A 495 -30.65 10.48 -22.98
C SER A 495 -29.57 10.33 -24.07
N LEU A 496 -28.95 9.16 -24.16
CA LEU A 496 -28.03 8.78 -25.24
C LEU A 496 -28.76 8.23 -26.48
N GLY A 497 -30.10 8.18 -26.48
CA GLY A 497 -30.90 7.74 -27.62
C GLY A 497 -31.18 6.24 -27.68
N VAL A 498 -30.98 5.49 -26.59
CA VAL A 498 -31.42 4.09 -26.50
C VAL A 498 -32.95 4.04 -26.40
N GLU A 499 -33.60 3.12 -27.12
CA GLU A 499 -35.05 3.01 -27.08
C GLU A 499 -35.48 2.13 -25.91
N ASP A 500 -36.52 2.55 -25.18
CA ASP A 500 -37.18 1.68 -24.21
C ASP A 500 -38.16 0.75 -24.93
N ARG A 501 -37.66 -0.42 -25.36
CA ARG A 501 -38.49 -1.47 -25.95
C ARG A 501 -39.05 -2.34 -24.82
N GLU A 502 -40.37 -2.44 -24.73
CA GLU A 502 -41.00 -3.48 -23.91
C GLU A 502 -40.59 -4.85 -24.46
N VAL A 503 -39.62 -5.51 -23.84
CA VAL A 503 -39.35 -6.90 -24.16
C VAL A 503 -40.53 -7.72 -23.62
N ARG A 504 -41.49 -8.03 -24.48
CA ARG A 504 -42.62 -8.89 -24.12
C ARG A 504 -42.06 -10.29 -23.88
N LEU A 505 -42.32 -10.82 -22.69
CA LEU A 505 -41.94 -12.19 -22.32
C LEU A 505 -42.48 -13.25 -23.31
N GLU A 506 -43.50 -12.90 -24.08
CA GLU A 506 -44.15 -13.72 -25.10
C GLU A 506 -43.30 -13.92 -26.36
N ASP A 507 -42.33 -13.04 -26.65
CA ASP A 507 -41.48 -13.11 -27.85
C ASP A 507 -40.19 -13.94 -27.64
N ILE A 508 -40.01 -14.51 -26.44
CA ILE A 508 -38.76 -15.16 -25.99
C ILE A 508 -38.88 -16.70 -25.91
N TRP A 509 -40.08 -17.26 -26.05
CA TRP A 509 -40.35 -18.71 -25.93
C TRP A 509 -40.72 -19.38 -27.25
#